data_AF-A0A150HY32-F1
#
_entry.id   AF-A0A150HY32-F1
#
_cell.length_a   1.000
_cell.length_b   1.000
_cell.length_c   1.000
_cell.angle_alpha   90.00
_cell.angle_beta   90.00
_cell.angle_gamma   90.00
#
_symmetry.space_group_name_H-M   'P 1'
#
loop_
_entity.id
_entity.type
_entity.pdbx_description
1 polymer ?
#
loop_
_entity_poly.entity_id
_entity_poly.type
_entity_poly.pdbx_seq_one_letter_code
_entity_poly.pdbx_strand_id
1 'polypeptide(L)'
;MWEKEITLMITEHHKVTKAECSEYHLVEKFRCADYADFTLGLVRSNIPLSEFHKLTREFPNNGFHKTLIYLGIKRLLQKPWSPLPMFKW
;
A
#
# COMPACT_ATOMS: atom_id res chain seq x y z
N MET A 1 -14.28 12.76 -14.06
CA MET A 1 -14.37 11.44 -14.74
C MET A 1 -13.65 10.44 -13.87
N TRP A 2 -14.32 9.37 -13.43
CA TRP A 2 -13.83 8.42 -12.41
C TRP A 2 -12.51 7.72 -12.82
N GLU A 3 -12.28 7.55 -14.12
CA GLU A 3 -11.09 6.93 -14.67
C GLU A 3 -9.79 7.57 -14.19
N LYS A 4 -9.74 8.90 -14.11
CA LYS A 4 -8.54 9.63 -13.67
C LYS A 4 -8.24 9.38 -12.19
N GLU A 5 -9.26 9.38 -11.33
CA GLU A 5 -9.09 9.09 -9.90
C GLU A 5 -8.63 7.64 -9.67
N ILE A 6 -9.21 6.67 -10.39
CA ILE A 6 -8.78 5.26 -10.31
C ILE A 6 -7.35 5.09 -10.83
N THR A 7 -7.03 5.73 -11.96
CA THR A 7 -5.66 5.71 -12.50
C THR A 7 -4.67 6.21 -11.46
N LEU A 8 -4.97 7.32 -10.78
CA LEU A 8 -4.12 7.87 -9.74
C LEU A 8 -4.03 6.97 -8.50
N MET A 9 -5.13 6.33 -8.07
CA MET A 9 -5.06 5.32 -7.00
C MET A 9 -4.08 4.20 -7.35
N ILE A 10 -4.14 3.69 -8.59
CA ILE A 10 -3.25 2.62 -9.05
C ILE A 10 -1.82 3.11 -9.24
N THR A 11 -1.58 4.31 -9.76
CA THR A 11 -0.20 4.76 -10.01
C THR A 11 0.47 5.25 -8.74
N GLU A 12 -0.26 5.82 -7.78
CA GLU A 12 0.32 6.51 -6.63
C GLU A 12 0.30 5.72 -5.32
N HIS A 13 -0.30 4.52 -5.26
CA HIS A 13 -0.42 3.76 -3.99
C HIS A 13 0.91 3.41 -3.31
N HIS A 14 2.00 3.18 -4.08
CA HIS A 14 3.34 2.94 -3.52
C HIS A 14 4.17 4.22 -3.30
N LYS A 15 3.56 5.40 -3.40
CA LYS A 15 4.26 6.65 -3.09
C LYS A 15 4.53 6.73 -1.58
N VAL A 16 5.78 7.01 -1.23
CA VAL A 16 6.22 7.13 0.16
C VAL A 16 5.72 8.44 0.78
N THR A 17 5.69 9.51 -0.02
CA THR A 17 5.12 10.80 0.37
C THR A 17 3.62 10.87 0.04
N LYS A 18 2.98 11.94 0.52
CA LYS A 18 1.57 12.20 0.27
C LYS A 18 1.28 12.26 -1.25
N ALA A 19 0.24 11.58 -1.69
CA ALA A 19 -0.31 11.77 -3.03
C ALA A 19 -1.15 13.05 -3.05
N GLU A 20 -0.51 14.19 -3.32
CA GLU A 20 -1.20 15.47 -3.39
C GLU A 20 -2.12 15.54 -4.60
N CYS A 21 -3.42 15.38 -4.35
CA CYS A 21 -4.45 15.65 -5.33
C CYS A 21 -5.71 16.18 -4.64
N SER A 22 -5.89 17.51 -4.67
CA SER A 22 -7.05 18.16 -4.04
C SER A 22 -8.38 17.82 -4.70
N GLU A 23 -8.36 17.41 -5.97
CA GLU A 23 -9.55 16.99 -6.72
C GLU A 23 -9.98 15.56 -6.37
N TYR A 24 -9.03 14.69 -6.00
CA TYR A 24 -9.26 13.24 -5.85
C TYR A 24 -8.79 12.74 -4.48
N HIS A 25 -9.58 13.02 -3.44
CA HIS A 25 -9.27 12.66 -2.07
C HIS A 25 -9.14 11.15 -1.82
N LEU A 26 -9.73 10.30 -2.68
CA LEU A 26 -9.60 8.84 -2.51
C LEU A 26 -8.18 8.35 -2.80
N VAL A 27 -7.39 9.08 -3.61
CA VAL A 27 -6.02 8.69 -3.96
C VAL A 27 -5.15 8.58 -2.71
N GLU A 28 -5.15 9.60 -1.86
CA GLU A 28 -4.37 9.58 -0.62
C GLU A 28 -4.92 8.59 0.41
N LYS A 29 -6.24 8.42 0.48
CA LYS A 29 -6.86 7.42 1.36
C LYS A 29 -6.49 5.99 0.95
N PHE A 30 -6.48 5.71 -0.34
CA PHE A 30 -6.10 4.41 -0.90
C PHE A 30 -4.62 4.12 -0.62
N ARG A 31 -3.73 5.08 -0.87
CA ARG A 31 -2.29 4.99 -0.54
C ARG A 31 -2.07 4.72 0.95
N CYS A 32 -2.80 5.43 1.83
CA CYS A 32 -2.72 5.20 3.28
C CYS A 32 -3.22 3.81 3.70
N ALA A 33 -4.31 3.34 3.11
CA ALA A 33 -4.86 2.02 3.40
C ALA A 33 -3.93 0.89 2.92
N ASP A 34 -3.33 1.04 1.73
CA ASP A 34 -2.32 0.12 1.19
C ASP A 34 -1.12 0.00 2.13
N TYR A 35 -0.58 1.12 2.60
CA TYR A 35 0.52 1.11 3.58
C TYR A 35 0.11 0.48 4.92
N ALA A 36 -1.10 0.72 5.39
CA ALA A 36 -1.61 0.10 6.61
C ALA A 36 -1.66 -1.42 6.49
N ASP A 37 -2.13 -1.94 5.36
CA ASP A 37 -2.16 -3.39 5.13
C ASP A 37 -0.75 -3.94 4.90
N PHE A 38 0.03 -3.36 3.99
CA PHE A 38 1.41 -3.75 3.67
C PHE A 38 2.30 -3.88 4.91
N THR A 39 2.16 -2.94 5.85
CA THR A 39 2.95 -2.89 7.09
C THR A 39 2.33 -3.63 8.27
N LEU A 40 1.23 -4.38 8.06
CA LEU A 40 0.48 -5.06 9.14
C LEU A 40 0.03 -4.10 10.25
N GLY A 41 -0.30 -2.86 9.89
CA GLY A 41 -0.80 -1.84 10.81
C GLY A 41 0.27 -1.07 11.57
N LEU A 42 1.55 -1.14 11.17
CA LEU A 42 2.59 -0.27 11.73
C LEU A 42 2.42 1.18 11.26
N VAL A 43 2.11 1.38 9.97
CA VAL A 43 1.83 2.70 9.38
C VAL A 43 0.35 2.83 9.06
N ARG A 44 -0.42 3.42 9.98
CA ARG A 44 -1.90 3.43 9.90
C ARG A 44 -2.53 4.73 9.43
N SER A 45 -1.78 5.81 9.30
CA SER A 45 -2.30 7.10 8.83
C SER A 45 -3.65 7.50 9.48
N ASN A 46 -3.67 7.52 10.81
CA ASN A 46 -4.85 7.81 11.66
C ASN A 46 -5.96 6.75 11.71
N ILE A 47 -5.81 5.58 11.09
CA ILE A 47 -6.73 4.45 11.28
C ILE A 47 -6.59 3.93 12.73
N PRO A 48 -7.67 3.90 13.53
CA PRO A 48 -7.62 3.34 14.88
C PRO A 48 -7.21 1.86 14.86
N LEU A 49 -6.38 1.46 15.82
CA LEU A 49 -5.89 0.09 15.91
C LEU A 49 -7.04 -0.93 16.08
N SER A 50 -8.07 -0.55 16.84
CA SER A 50 -9.28 -1.37 17.03
C SER A 50 -10.00 -1.65 15.71
N GLU A 51 -10.16 -0.65 14.86
CA GLU A 51 -10.81 -0.78 13.54
C GLU A 51 -9.96 -1.60 12.59
N PHE A 52 -8.63 -1.38 12.57
CA PHE A 52 -7.71 -2.19 11.77
C PHE A 52 -7.79 -3.68 12.15
N HIS A 53 -7.76 -3.99 13.44
CA HIS A 53 -7.88 -5.39 13.91
C HIS A 53 -9.26 -5.98 13.65
N LYS A 54 -10.33 -5.18 13.75
CA LYS A 54 -11.67 -5.64 13.38
C LYS A 54 -11.69 -6.05 11.89
N LEU A 55 -11.23 -5.16 11.01
CA LEU A 55 -11.24 -5.37 9.56
C LEU A 55 -10.35 -6.55 9.13
N THR A 56 -9.11 -6.64 9.64
CA THR A 56 -8.18 -7.72 9.27
C THR A 56 -8.57 -9.09 9.83
N ARG A 57 -9.41 -9.14 10.87
CA ARG A 57 -10.04 -10.38 11.32
C ARG A 57 -11.19 -10.81 10.41
N GLU A 58 -11.97 -9.85 9.92
CA GLU A 58 -13.09 -10.10 9.00
C GLU A 58 -12.59 -10.49 7.60
N PHE A 59 -11.50 -9.86 7.15
CA PHE A 59 -10.85 -10.10 5.86
C PHE A 59 -9.39 -10.54 6.07
N PRO A 60 -9.15 -11.81 6.46
CA PRO A 60 -7.80 -12.29 6.75
C PRO A 60 -6.95 -12.40 5.48
N ASN A 61 -5.71 -11.94 5.58
CA ASN A 61 -4.78 -11.80 4.46
C ASN A 61 -4.22 -13.11 3.87
N ASN A 62 -4.70 -14.31 4.26
CA ASN A 62 -4.44 -15.66 3.68
C ASN A 62 -3.17 -15.87 2.82
N GLY A 63 -2.00 -15.42 3.30
CA GLY A 63 -0.70 -15.60 2.61
C GLY A 63 -0.16 -14.39 1.84
N PHE A 64 -0.89 -13.28 1.77
CA PHE A 64 -0.48 -12.03 1.10
C PHE A 64 0.91 -11.55 1.54
N HIS A 65 1.13 -11.32 2.84
CA HIS A 65 2.44 -10.87 3.34
C HIS A 65 3.57 -11.88 3.13
N LYS A 66 3.27 -13.18 3.19
CA LYS A 66 4.25 -14.24 2.87
C LYS A 66 4.68 -14.13 1.41
N THR A 67 3.73 -13.89 0.50
CA THR A 67 3.98 -13.66 -0.92
C THR A 67 4.80 -12.40 -1.14
N LEU A 68 4.49 -11.29 -0.45
CA LEU A 68 5.28 -10.05 -0.55
C LEU A 68 6.74 -10.25 -0.15
N ILE A 69 6.98 -10.94 0.98
CA ILE A 69 8.34 -11.27 1.43
C ILE A 69 9.06 -12.14 0.41
N TYR A 70 8.40 -13.20 -0.08
CA TYR A 70 8.96 -14.09 -1.09
C TYR A 70 9.36 -13.33 -2.37
N LEU A 71 8.46 -12.50 -2.90
CA LEU A 71 8.72 -11.71 -4.12
C LEU A 71 9.83 -10.68 -3.89
N GLY A 72 9.86 -10.03 -2.73
CA GLY A 72 10.91 -9.09 -2.35
C GLY A 72 12.29 -9.75 -2.29
N ILE A 73 12.41 -10.90 -1.60
CA ILE A 73 13.66 -11.66 -1.53
C ILE A 73 14.10 -12.14 -2.91
N LYS A 74 13.17 -12.73 -3.68
CA LYS A 74 13.44 -13.20 -5.04
C LYS A 74 13.99 -12.06 -5.92
N ARG A 75 13.39 -10.88 -5.84
CA ARG A 75 13.83 -9.70 -6.60
C ARG A 75 15.17 -9.17 -6.11
N LEU A 76 15.39 -9.11 -4.80
CA LEU A 76 16.66 -8.69 -4.21
C LEU A 76 17.83 -9.57 -4.70
N LEU A 77 17.63 -10.89 -4.76
CA LEU A 77 18.64 -11.82 -5.27
C LEU A 77 18.89 -11.65 -6.78
N GLN A 78 17.85 -11.35 -7.57
CA GLN A 78 17.97 -11.18 -9.03
C GLN A 78 18.48 -9.80 -9.46
N LYS A 79 18.13 -8.73 -8.74
CA LYS A 79 18.45 -7.35 -9.10
C LYS A 79 18.64 -6.48 -7.84
N PRO A 80 19.76 -6.64 -7.11
CA PRO A 80 19.97 -6.00 -5.81
C PRO A 80 20.03 -4.47 -5.86
N TRP A 81 20.37 -3.87 -7.01
CA TRP A 81 20.37 -2.41 -7.20
C TRP A 81 18.98 -1.81 -7.44
N SER A 82 17.94 -2.63 -7.60
CA SER A 82 16.57 -2.19 -7.79
C SER A 82 15.60 -3.24 -7.21
N PRO A 83 15.64 -3.46 -5.89
CA PRO A 83 14.93 -4.55 -5.24
C PRO A 83 13.42 -4.30 -5.14
N LEU A 84 13.00 -3.03 -5.05
CA LEU A 84 11.60 -2.64 -4.91
C LEU A 84 11.28 -1.45 -5.85
N PRO A 85 11.27 -1.67 -7.19
CA PRO A 85 11.16 -0.60 -8.18
C PRO A 85 9.78 0.07 -8.22
N MET A 86 8.79 -0.49 -7.53
CA MET A 86 7.43 0.04 -7.48
C MET A 86 7.28 1.22 -6.52
N PHE A 87 8.16 1.37 -5.53
CA PHE A 87 8.13 2.53 -4.62
C PHE A 87 8.50 3.82 -5.36
N LYS A 88 7.80 4.88 -5.01
CA LYS A 88 7.99 6.23 -5.54
C LYS A 88 8.22 7.21 -4.40
N TRP A 89 8.93 8.30 -4.68
CA TRP A 89 9.17 9.38 -3.74
C TRP A 89 8.17 10.51 -3.94
#